data_AF-A0A8T4W1I3-F1
#
_entry.id   AF-A0A8T4W1I3-F1
#
_cell.length_a   1.000
_cell.length_b   1.000
_cell.length_c   1.000
_cell.angle_alpha   90.00
_cell.angle_beta   90.00
_cell.angle_gamma   90.00
#
_symmetry.space_group_name_H-M   'P 1'
#
loop_
_entity.id
_entity.type
_entity.pdbx_description
1 polymer ?
#
loop_
_entity_poly.entity_id
_entity_poly.type
_entity_poly.pdbx_seq_one_letter_code
_entity_poly.pdbx_strand_id
1 'polypeptide(L)'
;MAPETQVRGLEEPIRILEIDGTVQDDSAVPDIDEGVLVTMYEQMRLARTLDERASTLHRQGRMGTYPPLRGQEAAQVASTHALAAEDWISYQYREHGTLAVR
;
A
#
# COMPACT_ATOMS: atom_id res chain seq x y z
N MET A 1 16.58 0.03 22.62
CA MET A 1 15.12 0.26 22.74
C MET A 1 14.76 1.32 21.72
N ALA A 2 14.03 0.96 20.67
CA ALA A 2 13.37 1.97 19.86
C ALA A 2 12.38 2.73 20.76
N PRO A 3 12.23 4.05 20.62
CA PRO A 3 11.27 4.79 21.43
C PRO A 3 9.87 4.21 21.20
N GLU A 4 9.15 3.92 22.29
CA GLU A 4 7.75 3.53 22.23
C GLU A 4 6.97 4.66 21.55
N THR A 5 6.53 4.44 20.30
CA THR A 5 5.57 5.31 19.64
C THR A 5 4.28 5.25 20.44
N GLN A 6 4.07 6.25 21.29
CA GLN A 6 2.81 6.42 22.02
C GLN A 6 1.72 6.71 20.99
N VAL A 7 0.97 5.69 20.59
CA VAL A 7 -0.19 5.84 19.70
C VAL A 7 -1.27 6.59 20.49
N ARG A 8 -1.25 7.92 20.37
CA ARG A 8 -2.33 8.80 20.86
C ARG A 8 -3.63 8.43 20.12
N GLY A 9 -4.75 8.55 20.82
CA GLY A 9 -6.07 8.01 20.44
C GLY A 9 -6.46 8.20 18.96
N LEU A 10 -7.10 7.17 18.40
CA LEU A 10 -7.59 7.07 17.01
C LEU A 10 -8.82 7.96 16.72
N GLU A 11 -8.94 9.11 17.39
CA GLU A 11 -10.06 10.05 17.13
C GLU A 11 -9.90 10.72 15.75
N GLU A 12 -8.66 10.82 15.26
CA GLU A 12 -8.32 11.30 13.92
C GLU A 12 -7.35 10.33 13.21
N PRO A 13 -7.44 10.19 11.87
CA PRO A 13 -6.52 9.35 11.12
C PRO A 13 -5.10 9.92 11.16
N ILE A 14 -4.13 9.05 11.49
CA ILE A 14 -2.71 9.38 11.40
C ILE A 14 -2.36 9.70 9.94
N ARG A 15 -1.71 10.84 9.71
CA ARG A 15 -1.27 11.31 8.41
C ARG A 15 0.19 11.76 8.47
N ILE A 16 0.93 11.46 7.41
CA ILE A 16 2.34 11.89 7.22
C ILE A 16 2.45 12.82 6.00
N LEU A 17 1.67 12.54 4.95
CA LEU A 17 1.67 13.30 3.70
C LEU A 17 0.33 14.00 3.51
N GLU A 18 0.38 15.26 3.08
CA GLU A 18 -0.77 15.97 2.54
C GLU A 18 -1.09 15.52 1.11
N ILE A 19 -2.24 15.96 0.60
CA ILE A 19 -2.76 15.54 -0.71
C ILE A 19 -1.84 15.92 -1.88
N ASP A 20 -1.05 16.98 -1.72
CA ASP A 20 -0.07 17.43 -2.72
C ASP A 20 1.30 16.74 -2.58
N GLY A 21 1.44 15.85 -1.60
CA GLY A 21 2.68 15.12 -1.31
C GLY A 21 3.64 15.86 -0.38
N THR A 22 3.26 17.03 0.15
CA THR A 22 4.06 17.69 1.20
C THR A 22 4.01 16.90 2.50
N VAL A 23 5.12 16.87 3.22
CA VAL A 23 5.21 16.24 4.54
C VAL A 23 4.55 17.16 5.56
N GLN A 24 3.67 16.61 6.39
CA GLN A 24 3.01 17.37 7.46
C GLN A 24 4.01 17.78 8.54
N ASP A 25 3.87 19.00 9.06
CA ASP A 25 4.66 19.49 10.20
C ASP A 25 4.53 18.54 11.41
N ASP A 26 5.63 18.31 12.12
CA ASP A 26 5.74 17.40 13.27
C ASP A 26 5.35 15.93 12.98
N SER A 27 5.29 15.51 11.70
CA SER A 27 5.04 14.11 11.37
C SER A 27 6.27 13.22 11.61
N ALA A 28 6.04 12.03 12.15
CA ALA A 28 7.07 11.02 12.33
C ALA A 28 7.35 10.29 11.00
N VAL A 29 8.05 10.96 10.07
CA VAL A 29 8.50 10.34 8.82
C VAL A 29 9.46 9.20 9.15
N PRO A 30 9.16 7.95 8.74
CA PRO A 30 10.07 6.84 8.97
C PRO A 30 11.36 7.01 8.16
N ASP A 31 12.48 6.57 8.72
CA ASP A 31 13.76 6.54 8.01
C ASP A 31 13.74 5.42 6.96
N ILE A 32 13.43 5.79 5.71
CA ILE A 32 13.30 4.89 4.57
C ILE A 32 14.25 5.35 3.47
N ASP A 33 15.05 4.42 2.97
CA ASP A 33 15.95 4.66 1.84
C ASP A 33 15.17 5.13 0.60
N GLU A 34 15.73 6.10 -0.14
CA GLU A 34 15.12 6.67 -1.34
C GLU A 34 14.82 5.60 -2.40
N GLY A 35 15.70 4.61 -2.57
CA GLY A 35 15.50 3.49 -3.49
C GLY A 35 14.31 2.61 -3.09
N VAL A 36 14.06 2.45 -1.78
CA VAL A 36 12.88 1.75 -1.28
C VAL A 36 11.61 2.56 -1.56
N LEU A 37 11.63 3.88 -1.38
CA LEU A 37 10.50 4.75 -1.72
C LEU A 37 10.15 4.67 -3.22
N VAL A 38 11.16 4.71 -4.10
CA VAL A 38 10.97 4.53 -5.54
C VAL A 38 10.39 3.14 -5.86
N THR A 39 10.91 2.09 -5.22
CA THR A 39 10.40 0.72 -5.39
C THR A 39 8.93 0.59 -4.99
N MET A 40 8.53 1.17 -3.85
CA MET A 40 7.12 1.21 -3.42
C MET A 40 6.25 1.92 -4.46
N TYR A 41 6.72 3.03 -5.03
CA TYR A 41 5.99 3.75 -6.07
C TYR A 41 5.80 2.92 -7.34
N GLU A 42 6.83 2.23 -7.80
CA GLU A 42 6.78 1.33 -8.95
C GLU A 42 5.80 0.17 -8.72
N GLN A 43 5.80 -0.41 -7.52
CA GLN A 43 4.87 -1.47 -7.15
C GLN A 43 3.41 -0.98 -7.10
N MET A 44 3.16 0.24 -6.58
CA MET A 44 1.82 0.84 -6.64
C MET A 44 1.36 1.05 -8.09
N ARG A 45 2.27 1.48 -8.98
CA ARG A 45 1.98 1.62 -10.43
C ARG A 45 1.69 0.27 -11.09
N LEU A 46 2.43 -0.78 -10.71
CA LEU A 46 2.21 -2.14 -11.19
C LEU A 46 0.84 -2.66 -10.74
N ALA A 47 0.50 -2.51 -9.45
CA ALA A 47 -0.79 -2.91 -8.90
C ALA A 47 -1.96 -2.22 -9.60
N ARG A 48 -1.86 -0.90 -9.84
CA ARG A 48 -2.85 -0.13 -10.61
C ARG A 48 -3.00 -0.67 -12.04
N THR A 49 -1.88 -0.92 -12.72
CA THR A 49 -1.90 -1.40 -14.11
C THR A 49 -2.53 -2.79 -14.22
N LEU A 50 -2.23 -3.67 -13.25
CA LEU A 50 -2.86 -4.98 -13.15
C LEU A 50 -4.38 -4.86 -12.93
N ASP A 51 -4.79 -3.99 -12.00
CA ASP A 51 -6.20 -3.73 -11.69
C ASP A 51 -6.99 -3.22 -12.89
N GLU A 52 -6.44 -2.27 -13.65
CA GLU A 52 -7.08 -1.71 -14.84
C GLU A 52 -7.26 -2.76 -15.94
N ARG A 53 -6.26 -3.62 -16.14
CA ARG A 53 -6.32 -4.71 -17.11
C ARG A 53 -7.30 -5.79 -16.69
N ALA A 54 -7.24 -6.25 -15.44
CA ALA A 54 -8.14 -7.26 -14.91
C ALA A 54 -9.60 -6.79 -14.92
N SER A 55 -9.85 -5.54 -14.51
CA SER A 55 -11.16 -4.90 -14.63
C SER A 55 -11.67 -4.84 -16.07
N THR A 56 -10.78 -4.58 -17.03
CA THR A 56 -11.13 -4.56 -18.46
C THR A 56 -11.50 -5.97 -18.96
N LEU A 57 -10.72 -6.98 -18.60
CA LEU A 57 -11.00 -8.38 -18.95
C LEU A 57 -12.30 -8.88 -18.33
N HIS A 58 -12.56 -8.51 -17.07
CA HIS A 58 -13.81 -8.83 -16.36
C HIS A 58 -15.03 -8.26 -17.11
N ARG A 59 -15.00 -6.97 -17.49
CA ARG A 59 -16.08 -6.34 -18.26
C ARG A 59 -16.27 -6.93 -19.66
N GLN A 60 -15.22 -7.51 -20.25
CA GLN A 60 -15.29 -8.21 -21.53
C GLN A 60 -15.78 -9.66 -21.40
N GLY A 61 -16.06 -10.16 -20.18
CA GLY A 61 -16.41 -11.56 -19.95
C GLY A 61 -15.23 -12.52 -20.17
N ARG A 62 -14.00 -12.00 -20.22
CA ARG A 62 -12.76 -12.77 -20.46
C ARG A 62 -12.05 -13.17 -19.17
N MET A 63 -12.58 -12.76 -18.02
CA MET A 63 -12.14 -13.10 -16.67
C MET A 63 -13.39 -13.29 -15.81
N GLY A 64 -13.32 -14.20 -14.84
CA GLY A 64 -14.37 -14.38 -13.83
C GLY A 64 -14.52 -13.15 -12.92
N THR A 65 -15.12 -13.34 -11.74
CA THR A 65 -15.29 -12.26 -10.76
C THR A 65 -13.95 -11.61 -10.40
N TYR A 66 -13.86 -10.29 -10.55
CA TYR A 66 -12.67 -9.53 -10.19
C TYR A 66 -13.03 -8.37 -9.25
N PRO A 67 -12.46 -8.32 -8.03
CA PRO A 67 -12.66 -7.23 -7.09
C PRO A 67 -11.61 -6.12 -7.31
N PRO A 68 -12.00 -4.90 -7.75
CA PRO A 68 -11.03 -3.84 -7.99
C PRO A 68 -10.35 -3.35 -6.71
N LEU A 69 -9.04 -3.08 -6.79
CA LEU A 69 -8.22 -2.54 -5.70
C LEU A 69 -7.94 -1.04 -5.80
N ARG A 70 -8.36 -0.38 -6.90
CA ARG A 70 -8.10 1.04 -7.16
C ARG A 70 -8.38 1.91 -5.93
N GLY A 71 -7.36 2.66 -5.50
CA GLY A 71 -7.41 3.53 -4.32
C GLY A 71 -6.87 2.89 -3.03
N GLN A 72 -6.47 1.63 -3.07
CA GLN A 72 -5.88 0.91 -1.93
C GLN A 72 -4.40 0.52 -2.16
N GLU A 73 -3.75 1.06 -3.19
CA GLU A 73 -2.39 0.68 -3.56
C GLU A 73 -1.39 0.94 -2.43
N ALA A 74 -1.43 2.15 -1.83
CA ALA A 74 -0.53 2.51 -0.74
C ALA A 74 -0.76 1.63 0.50
N ALA A 75 -2.02 1.36 0.84
CA ALA A 75 -2.37 0.53 1.98
C ALA A 75 -1.85 -0.90 1.83
N GLN A 76 -1.87 -1.47 0.63
CA GLN A 76 -1.37 -2.83 0.38
C GLN A 76 0.15 -2.87 0.24
N VAL A 77 0.75 -1.94 -0.53
CA VAL A 77 2.19 -1.95 -0.79
C VAL A 77 2.98 -1.55 0.45
N ALA A 78 2.67 -0.40 1.07
CA ALA A 78 3.46 0.13 2.18
C ALA A 78 3.37 -0.76 3.43
N SER A 79 2.18 -1.31 3.72
CA SER A 79 2.04 -2.25 4.84
C SER A 79 2.84 -3.53 4.62
N THR A 80 2.95 -4.02 3.38
CA THR A 80 3.73 -5.22 3.06
C THR A 80 5.24 -4.99 3.22
N HIS A 81 5.73 -3.80 2.89
CA HIS A 81 7.13 -3.41 3.13
C HIS A 81 7.49 -3.27 4.61
N ALA A 82 6.50 -3.03 5.47
CA ALA A 82 6.71 -2.97 6.92
C ALA A 82 6.84 -4.35 7.58
N LEU A 83 6.59 -5.44 6.84
CA LEU A 83 6.67 -6.80 7.35
C LEU A 83 8.09 -7.36 7.28
N ALA A 84 8.45 -8.20 8.25
CA ALA A 84 9.65 -9.02 8.19
C ALA A 84 9.50 -10.12 7.12
N ALA A 85 10.63 -10.69 6.67
CA ALA A 85 10.62 -11.73 5.64
C ALA A 85 9.83 -12.97 6.07
N GLU A 86 9.87 -13.31 7.34
CA GLU A 86 9.23 -14.48 7.94
C GLU A 86 7.75 -14.25 8.30
N ASP A 87 7.28 -13.01 8.21
CA ASP A 87 5.89 -12.68 8.53
C ASP A 87 4.94 -13.28 7.50
N TRP A 88 3.84 -13.82 8.03
CA TRP A 88 2.77 -14.43 7.25
C TRP A 88 1.72 -13.41 6.87
N ILE A 89 1.27 -13.48 5.61
CA ILE A 89 0.16 -12.68 5.10
C ILE A 89 -1.04 -13.59 4.88
N SER A 90 -2.06 -13.43 5.72
CA SER A 90 -3.39 -13.99 5.46
C SER A 90 -4.24 -12.94 4.78
N TYR A 91 -4.36 -13.03 3.45
CA TYR A 91 -5.11 -12.09 2.64
C TYR A 91 -6.58 -12.48 2.46
N GLN A 92 -7.42 -11.52 2.07
CA GLN A 92 -8.79 -11.74 1.63
C GLN A 92 -8.81 -11.80 0.08
N TYR A 93 -9.88 -11.40 -0.59
CA TYR A 93 -10.00 -11.56 -2.04
C TYR A 93 -9.47 -10.36 -2.85
N ARG A 94 -8.95 -9.29 -2.23
CA ARG A 94 -8.63 -8.01 -2.90
C ARG A 94 -7.18 -7.54 -2.70
N GLU A 95 -6.30 -8.34 -2.14
CA GLU A 95 -4.95 -7.92 -1.75
C GLU A 95 -3.92 -8.15 -2.88
N HIS A 96 -4.31 -7.87 -4.13
CA HIS A 96 -3.43 -8.12 -5.28
C HIS A 96 -2.20 -7.20 -5.30
N GLY A 97 -2.26 -6.01 -4.69
CA GLY A 97 -1.12 -5.12 -4.52
C GLY A 97 -0.08 -5.66 -3.54
N THR A 98 -0.49 -6.43 -2.53
CA THR A 98 0.42 -7.13 -1.62
C THR A 98 1.24 -8.19 -2.35
N LEU A 99 0.62 -8.91 -3.29
CA LEU A 99 1.29 -9.90 -4.14
C LEU A 99 2.28 -9.27 -5.14
N ALA A 100 2.20 -7.96 -5.39
CA ALA A 100 3.17 -7.27 -6.24
C ALA A 100 4.48 -6.92 -5.49
N VAL A 101 4.48 -7.01 -4.15
CA VAL A 101 5.62 -6.68 -3.29
C VAL A 101 6.49 -7.91 -2.97
N ARG A 102 5.86 -9.08 -2.82
CA ARG A 102 6.47 -10.37 -2.42
C ARG A 102 6.66 -11.27 -3.63
#